data_AF-M0BCE2-F1
#
_entry.id   AF-M0BCE2-F1
#
_cell.length_a   1.000
_cell.length_b   1.000
_cell.length_c   1.000
_cell.angle_alpha   90.00
_cell.angle_beta   90.00
_cell.angle_gamma   90.00
#
_symmetry.space_group_name_H-M   'P 1'
#
loop_
_entity.id
_entity.type
_entity.pdbx_description
1 polymer ?
#
loop_
_entity_poly.entity_id
_entity_poly.type
_entity_poly.pdbx_seq_one_letter_code
_entity_poly.pdbx_strand_id
1 'polypeptide(L)'
;MSTDHEYDSVALVPESIVRPFARAALLAALTGAVAFVSIPIPFSPAPLTLQVLFVFLAGLYLGPVWGSVSLLLYLTAGGAGAPIFAGGHAGIGHLFGKTGGFLWSYPIAAFVIGALVHGRTGFGFGSIDPTADETPSGGFFDSLEVRDPATVGLGRLVVALSVGTLIVYAIGAGYAMWLLSLSPVEAVAQFVAPFVIGEVLKMAATIALVRDGRYELS
;
A
#
# COMPACT_ATOMS: atom_id res chain seq x y z
N MET A 1 23.10 -41.99 -26.32
CA MET A 1 22.28 -40.78 -26.48
C MET A 1 21.60 -40.55 -25.15
N SER A 2 22.26 -39.80 -24.26
CA SER A 2 21.84 -39.53 -22.88
C SER A 2 21.64 -38.02 -22.75
N THR A 3 20.39 -37.58 -22.88
CA THR A 3 19.96 -36.18 -22.78
C THR A 3 19.49 -35.87 -21.36
N ASP A 4 20.33 -36.15 -20.35
CA ASP A 4 19.98 -35.99 -18.93
C ASP A 4 20.73 -34.82 -18.25
N HIS A 5 21.35 -33.92 -19.01
CA HIS A 5 22.26 -32.89 -18.46
C HIS A 5 22.05 -31.47 -19.03
N GLU A 6 20.81 -31.01 -19.21
CA GLU A 6 20.58 -29.59 -19.63
C GLU A 6 19.45 -28.86 -18.88
N TYR A 7 18.63 -29.55 -18.07
CA TYR A 7 17.53 -28.91 -17.34
C TYR A 7 17.86 -28.53 -15.89
N ASP A 8 19.01 -28.95 -15.36
CA ASP A 8 19.35 -28.85 -13.93
C ASP A 8 20.18 -27.60 -13.56
N SER A 9 20.31 -26.63 -14.49
CA SER A 9 21.16 -25.44 -14.31
C SER A 9 20.44 -24.10 -14.45
N VAL A 10 19.12 -24.06 -14.23
CA VAL A 10 18.40 -22.77 -14.09
C VAL A 10 18.44 -22.37 -12.62
N ALA A 11 19.12 -21.26 -12.32
CA ALA A 11 19.13 -20.69 -10.97
C ALA A 11 17.68 -20.33 -10.57
N LEU A 12 17.08 -21.18 -9.72
CA LEU A 12 15.74 -20.95 -9.20
C LEU A 12 15.76 -19.74 -8.27
N VAL A 13 14.79 -18.83 -8.46
CA VAL A 13 14.61 -17.70 -7.55
C VAL A 13 14.14 -18.25 -6.19
N PRO A 14 14.76 -17.82 -5.06
CA PRO A 14 14.36 -18.28 -3.74
C PRO A 14 12.87 -18.04 -3.44
N GLU A 15 12.21 -18.98 -2.77
CA GLU A 15 10.80 -18.83 -2.37
C GLU A 15 10.55 -17.60 -1.49
N SER A 16 11.56 -17.20 -0.72
CA SER A 16 11.58 -16.00 0.12
C SER A 16 11.42 -14.70 -0.67
N ILE A 17 11.67 -14.72 -1.99
CA ILE A 17 11.42 -13.60 -2.90
C ILE A 17 10.10 -13.79 -3.65
N VAL A 18 9.84 -15.01 -4.14
CA VAL A 18 8.66 -15.30 -4.97
C VAL A 18 7.36 -15.03 -4.22
N ARG A 19 7.25 -15.51 -2.97
CA ARG A 19 5.99 -15.42 -2.21
C ARG A 19 5.62 -13.98 -1.84
N PRO A 20 6.52 -13.15 -1.28
CA PRO A 20 6.21 -11.74 -1.01
C PRO A 20 5.94 -10.93 -2.28
N PHE A 21 6.70 -11.19 -3.35
CA PHE A 21 6.46 -10.52 -4.64
C PHE A 21 5.08 -10.86 -5.21
N ALA A 22 4.68 -12.13 -5.21
CA ALA A 22 3.37 -12.55 -5.67
C ALA A 22 2.23 -11.88 -4.87
N ARG A 23 2.38 -11.78 -3.54
CA ARG A 23 1.43 -11.06 -2.68
C ARG A 23 1.39 -9.56 -2.99
N ALA A 24 2.55 -8.94 -3.21
CA ALA A 24 2.64 -7.53 -3.59
C ALA A 24 1.99 -7.28 -4.96
N ALA A 25 2.23 -8.14 -5.95
CA ALA A 25 1.60 -8.07 -7.26
C ALA A 25 0.08 -8.27 -7.19
N LEU A 26 -0.39 -9.23 -6.39
CA LEU A 26 -1.82 -9.45 -6.15
C LEU A 26 -2.49 -8.20 -5.55
N LEU A 27 -1.89 -7.62 -4.51
CA LEU A 27 -2.45 -6.42 -3.87
C LEU A 27 -2.41 -5.22 -4.82
N ALA A 28 -1.37 -5.11 -5.66
CA ALA A 28 -1.29 -4.08 -6.70
C ALA A 28 -2.43 -4.24 -7.72
N ALA A 29 -2.69 -5.47 -8.16
CA ALA A 29 -3.78 -5.80 -9.08
C ALA A 29 -5.15 -5.51 -8.44
N LEU A 30 -5.36 -5.87 -7.17
CA LEU A 30 -6.59 -5.56 -6.45
C LEU A 30 -6.80 -4.06 -6.29
N THR A 31 -5.74 -3.31 -5.99
CA THR A 31 -5.78 -1.83 -5.93
C THR A 31 -6.25 -1.25 -7.27
N GLY A 32 -5.76 -1.79 -8.38
CA GLY A 32 -6.22 -1.43 -9.72
C GLY A 32 -7.65 -1.84 -10.01
N ALA A 33 -8.05 -3.05 -9.62
CA ALA A 33 -9.40 -3.57 -9.83
C ALA A 33 -10.46 -2.72 -9.10
N VAL A 34 -10.18 -2.28 -7.87
CA VAL A 34 -11.12 -1.43 -7.13
C VAL A 34 -11.09 0.04 -7.55
N ALA A 35 -10.13 0.46 -8.38
CA ALA A 35 -10.07 1.82 -8.90
C ALA A 35 -11.27 2.16 -9.81
N PHE A 36 -11.95 1.14 -10.34
CA PHE A 36 -13.22 1.30 -11.06
C PHE A 36 -14.39 1.65 -10.14
N VAL A 37 -14.29 1.36 -8.84
CA VAL A 37 -15.24 1.85 -7.83
C VAL A 37 -14.86 3.29 -7.50
N SER A 38 -15.17 4.18 -8.44
CA SER A 38 -14.89 5.60 -8.38
C SER A 38 -16.16 6.40 -8.66
N ILE A 39 -16.55 7.27 -7.72
CA ILE A 39 -17.74 8.11 -7.84
C ILE A 39 -17.27 9.55 -8.04
N PRO A 40 -17.47 10.14 -9.23
CA PRO A 40 -17.23 11.57 -9.44
C PRO A 40 -18.14 12.38 -8.52
N ILE A 41 -17.58 13.39 -7.85
CA ILE A 41 -18.35 14.29 -6.99
C ILE A 41 -18.29 15.71 -7.56
N PRO A 42 -19.41 16.46 -7.54
CA PRO A 42 -19.52 17.74 -8.26
C PRO A 42 -18.61 18.84 -7.70
N PHE A 43 -18.14 18.70 -6.47
CA PHE A 43 -17.34 19.71 -5.76
C PHE A 43 -15.84 19.43 -5.75
N SER A 44 -15.38 18.33 -6.37
CA SER A 44 -13.96 17.97 -6.44
C SER A 44 -13.55 17.54 -7.85
N PRO A 45 -12.35 17.95 -8.32
CA PRO A 45 -11.74 17.36 -9.50
C PRO A 45 -11.35 15.88 -9.31
N ALA A 46 -11.18 15.42 -8.07
CA ALA A 46 -10.84 14.04 -7.75
C ALA A 46 -12.12 13.21 -7.53
N PRO A 47 -12.19 11.98 -8.05
CA PRO A 47 -13.28 11.07 -7.71
C PRO A 47 -13.10 10.48 -6.31
N LEU A 48 -14.20 10.13 -5.65
CA LEU A 48 -14.17 9.32 -4.44
C LEU A 48 -13.90 7.87 -4.84
N THR A 49 -12.79 7.26 -4.38
CA THR A 49 -12.39 5.90 -4.77
C THR A 49 -12.18 4.99 -3.56
N LEU A 50 -12.18 3.67 -3.78
CA LEU A 50 -11.80 2.68 -2.76
C LEU A 50 -10.29 2.41 -2.68
N GLN A 51 -9.46 3.07 -3.49
CA GLN A 51 -8.04 2.73 -3.60
C GLN A 51 -7.28 2.94 -2.28
N VAL A 52 -7.59 4.00 -1.52
CA VAL A 52 -6.93 4.29 -0.24
C VAL A 52 -7.15 3.18 0.80
N LEU A 53 -8.27 2.45 0.72
CA LEU A 53 -8.49 1.26 1.54
C LEU A 53 -7.39 0.22 1.27
N PHE A 54 -7.05 -0.02 0.00
CA PHE A 54 -6.00 -0.97 -0.38
C PHE A 54 -4.59 -0.45 -0.06
N VAL A 55 -4.39 0.87 0.00
CA VAL A 55 -3.16 1.46 0.57
C VAL A 55 -3.00 1.06 2.04
N PHE A 56 -4.09 1.10 2.80
CA PHE A 56 -4.08 0.62 4.19
C PHE A 56 -3.77 -0.87 4.27
N LEU A 57 -4.47 -1.69 3.48
CA LEU A 57 -4.24 -3.14 3.46
C LEU A 57 -2.81 -3.50 3.04
N ALA A 58 -2.22 -2.78 2.09
CA ALA A 58 -0.83 -2.98 1.68
C ALA A 58 0.14 -2.76 2.86
N GLY A 59 0.00 -1.66 3.60
CA GLY A 59 0.84 -1.40 4.78
C GLY A 59 0.62 -2.41 5.91
N LEU A 60 -0.64 -2.85 6.11
CA LEU A 60 -1.00 -3.76 7.20
C LEU A 60 -0.60 -5.23 6.92
N TYR A 61 -0.78 -5.74 5.71
CA TYR A 61 -0.58 -7.16 5.38
C TYR A 61 0.74 -7.48 4.69
N LEU A 62 1.40 -6.49 4.08
CA LEU A 62 2.70 -6.68 3.43
C LEU A 62 3.83 -5.99 4.21
N GLY A 63 3.52 -5.25 5.28
CA GLY A 63 4.50 -4.46 6.02
C GLY A 63 5.02 -3.25 5.22
N PRO A 64 5.98 -2.51 5.78
CA PRO A 64 6.41 -1.23 5.21
C PRO A 64 7.09 -1.38 3.85
N VAL A 65 7.95 -2.40 3.67
CA VAL A 65 8.72 -2.59 2.43
C VAL A 65 7.85 -3.16 1.32
N TRP A 66 7.27 -4.35 1.50
CA TRP A 66 6.49 -5.00 0.44
C TRP A 66 5.15 -4.30 0.16
N GLY A 67 4.57 -3.60 1.14
CA GLY A 67 3.41 -2.74 0.93
C GLY A 67 3.74 -1.58 -0.02
N SER A 68 4.90 -0.95 0.17
CA SER A 68 5.38 0.11 -0.73
C SER A 68 5.69 -0.43 -2.13
N VAL A 69 6.36 -1.58 -2.21
CA VAL A 69 6.67 -2.25 -3.49
C VAL A 69 5.38 -2.56 -4.25
N SER A 70 4.35 -3.07 -3.59
CA SER A 70 3.04 -3.31 -4.20
C SER A 70 2.47 -2.06 -4.86
N LEU A 71 2.50 -0.93 -4.15
CA LEU A 71 1.95 0.31 -4.69
C LEU A 71 2.86 0.93 -5.76
N LEU A 72 4.17 0.70 -5.73
CA LEU A 72 5.05 1.04 -6.85
C LEU A 72 4.79 0.17 -8.08
N LEU A 73 4.50 -1.13 -7.92
CA LEU A 73 4.07 -2.00 -9.02
C LEU A 73 2.76 -1.48 -9.63
N TYR A 74 1.83 -1.06 -8.79
CA TYR A 74 0.60 -0.40 -9.23
C TYR A 74 0.88 0.88 -10.06
N LEU A 75 1.72 1.79 -9.56
CA LEU A 75 2.05 3.02 -10.28
C LEU A 75 2.80 2.76 -11.59
N THR A 76 3.74 1.82 -11.60
CA THR A 76 4.52 1.47 -12.80
C THR A 76 3.65 0.81 -13.85
N ALA A 77 2.78 -0.13 -13.49
CA ALA A 77 1.84 -0.75 -14.42
C ALA A 77 0.86 0.27 -15.01
N GLY A 78 0.29 1.14 -14.17
CA GLY A 78 -0.62 2.19 -14.63
C GLY A 78 0.09 3.22 -15.50
N GLY A 79 1.31 3.62 -15.11
CA GLY A 79 2.17 4.53 -15.89
C GLY A 79 2.58 3.96 -17.24
N ALA A 80 2.80 2.64 -17.33
CA ALA A 80 3.09 1.91 -18.56
C ALA A 80 1.86 1.76 -19.48
N GLY A 81 0.67 2.10 -19.00
CA GLY A 81 -0.55 2.16 -19.82
C GLY A 81 -1.68 1.21 -19.39
N ALA A 82 -1.53 0.47 -18.29
CA ALA A 82 -2.65 -0.31 -17.77
C ALA A 82 -3.78 0.62 -17.26
N PRO A 83 -5.06 0.39 -17.61
CA PRO A 83 -6.20 1.23 -17.20
C PRO A 83 -6.64 0.93 -15.76
N ILE A 84 -5.72 1.13 -14.82
CA ILE A 84 -5.87 0.75 -13.41
C ILE A 84 -5.93 1.97 -12.47
N PHE A 85 -5.86 3.19 -12.99
CA PHE A 85 -6.15 4.38 -12.21
C PHE A 85 -7.66 4.62 -12.13
N ALA A 86 -8.08 5.50 -11.22
CA ALA A 86 -9.48 5.79 -10.93
C ALA A 86 -10.30 6.00 -12.20
N GLY A 87 -11.45 5.33 -12.36
CA GLY A 87 -12.30 5.48 -13.54
C GLY A 87 -11.68 4.96 -14.85
N GLY A 88 -10.70 4.06 -14.78
CA GLY A 88 -10.07 3.44 -15.95
C GLY A 88 -8.99 4.29 -16.62
N HIS A 89 -8.48 5.32 -15.94
CA HIS A 89 -7.38 6.14 -16.45
C HIS A 89 -6.05 5.35 -16.48
N ALA A 90 -5.12 5.78 -17.33
CA ALA A 90 -3.83 5.16 -17.55
C ALA A 90 -2.76 6.17 -17.99
N GLY A 91 -1.51 5.70 -17.98
CA GLY A 91 -0.38 6.37 -18.63
C GLY A 91 0.36 7.36 -17.73
N ILE A 92 1.59 7.69 -18.15
CA ILE A 92 2.47 8.61 -17.42
C ILE A 92 1.87 10.01 -17.24
N GLY A 93 1.07 10.48 -18.21
CA GLY A 93 0.38 11.77 -18.10
C GLY A 93 -0.58 11.84 -16.92
N HIS A 94 -1.19 10.72 -16.53
CA HIS A 94 -2.07 10.68 -15.36
C HIS A 94 -1.30 10.80 -14.05
N LEU A 95 -0.09 10.24 -13.96
CA LEU A 95 0.79 10.33 -12.78
C LEU A 95 1.24 11.76 -12.47
N PHE A 96 1.23 12.64 -13.47
CA PHE A 96 1.55 14.07 -13.32
C PHE A 96 0.32 14.97 -13.52
N GLY A 97 -0.88 14.38 -13.62
CA GLY A 97 -2.14 15.11 -13.70
C GLY A 97 -2.59 15.67 -12.34
N LYS A 98 -3.78 16.28 -12.27
CA LYS A 98 -4.30 16.98 -11.08
C LYS A 98 -4.35 16.13 -9.81
N THR A 99 -4.54 14.82 -9.96
CA THR A 99 -4.62 13.84 -8.86
C THR A 99 -3.32 13.06 -8.66
N GLY A 100 -2.28 13.32 -9.45
CA GLY A 100 -1.02 12.57 -9.45
C GLY A 100 -0.35 12.52 -8.07
N GLY A 101 -0.40 13.61 -7.31
CA GLY A 101 0.14 13.66 -5.94
C GLY A 101 -0.49 12.63 -5.00
N PHE A 102 -1.78 12.29 -5.18
CA PHE A 102 -2.41 11.24 -4.39
C PHE A 102 -1.81 9.88 -4.73
N LEU A 103 -1.59 9.58 -6.01
CA LEU A 103 -0.98 8.34 -6.46
C LEU A 103 0.44 8.19 -5.89
N TRP A 104 1.27 9.25 -5.96
CA TRP A 104 2.62 9.24 -5.41
C TRP A 104 2.67 9.14 -3.88
N SER A 105 1.60 9.54 -3.19
CA SER A 105 1.51 9.37 -1.74
C SER A 105 1.30 7.93 -1.31
N TYR A 106 0.73 7.08 -2.18
CA TYR A 106 0.30 5.72 -1.82
C TYR A 106 1.45 4.84 -1.30
N PRO A 107 2.61 4.72 -1.98
CA PRO A 107 3.73 3.95 -1.44
C PRO A 107 4.22 4.49 -0.09
N ILE A 108 4.27 5.81 0.06
CA ILE A 108 4.75 6.47 1.29
C ILE A 108 3.79 6.22 2.45
N ALA A 109 2.49 6.31 2.21
CA ALA A 109 1.47 6.03 3.22
C ALA A 109 1.50 4.55 3.66
N ALA A 110 1.60 3.61 2.71
CA ALA A 110 1.73 2.19 3.03
C ALA A 110 3.00 1.88 3.83
N PHE A 111 4.12 2.51 3.46
CA PHE A 111 5.37 2.42 4.23
C PHE A 111 5.16 2.84 5.69
N VAL A 112 4.59 4.03 5.92
CA VAL A 112 4.43 4.57 7.26
C VAL A 112 3.43 3.77 8.08
N ILE A 113 2.31 3.35 7.48
CA ILE A 113 1.35 2.45 8.14
C ILE A 113 2.03 1.15 8.55
N GLY A 114 2.75 0.52 7.62
CA GLY A 114 3.49 -0.71 7.88
C GLY A 114 4.53 -0.53 8.98
N ALA A 115 5.29 0.56 8.96
CA ALA A 115 6.30 0.86 9.98
C ALA A 115 5.67 1.08 11.35
N LEU A 116 4.57 1.83 11.41
CA LEU A 116 3.84 2.09 12.65
C LEU A 116 3.23 0.83 13.23
N VAL A 117 2.80 -0.13 12.42
CA VAL A 117 2.19 -1.38 12.87
C VAL A 117 3.20 -2.47 13.21
N HIS A 118 4.24 -2.64 12.39
CA HIS A 118 5.22 -3.71 12.53
C HIS A 118 6.41 -3.32 13.40
N GLY A 119 6.75 -2.03 13.49
CA GLY A 119 7.96 -1.58 14.16
C GLY A 119 9.22 -2.09 13.45
N ARG A 120 10.29 -2.39 14.21
CA ARG A 120 11.60 -2.77 13.67
C ARG A 120 11.58 -4.09 12.87
N THR A 121 10.68 -5.01 13.19
CA THR A 121 10.57 -6.30 12.49
C THR A 121 10.10 -6.13 11.04
N GLY A 122 9.31 -5.09 10.76
CA GLY A 122 8.86 -4.80 9.39
C GLY A 122 9.98 -4.37 8.44
N PHE A 123 11.17 -4.07 8.94
CA PHE A 123 12.31 -3.57 8.17
C PHE A 123 13.39 -4.60 7.85
N GLY A 124 13.22 -5.84 8.30
CA GLY A 124 14.28 -6.84 8.16
C GLY A 124 15.30 -6.81 9.30
N PHE A 125 15.09 -5.95 10.30
CA PHE A 125 15.85 -6.03 11.53
C PHE A 125 15.11 -7.00 12.47
N GLY A 126 15.29 -8.30 12.21
CA GLY A 126 14.92 -9.34 13.17
C GLY A 126 15.50 -8.99 14.53
N SER A 127 14.76 -9.27 15.60
CA SER A 127 15.31 -9.21 16.96
C SER A 127 16.55 -10.09 17.00
N ILE A 128 17.74 -9.46 17.02
CA ILE A 128 18.99 -10.15 17.26
C ILE A 128 18.85 -10.76 18.64
N ASP A 129 18.59 -12.05 18.71
CA ASP A 129 18.63 -12.81 19.95
C ASP A 129 20.11 -12.95 20.32
N PRO A 130 20.61 -12.26 21.36
CA PRO A 130 22.02 -12.35 21.76
C PRO A 130 22.38 -13.73 22.32
N THR A 131 21.37 -14.58 22.56
CA THR A 131 21.52 -15.91 23.14
C THR A 131 21.34 -17.04 22.12
N ALA A 132 20.98 -16.71 20.87
CA ALA A 132 20.91 -17.69 19.79
C ALA A 132 22.33 -18.14 19.39
N ASP A 133 22.57 -19.45 19.49
CA ASP A 133 23.76 -20.15 18.97
C ASP A 133 23.79 -20.08 17.42
N GLU A 134 22.62 -20.02 16.79
CA GLU A 134 22.49 -20.03 15.34
C GLU A 134 22.66 -18.62 14.75
N THR A 135 23.70 -18.43 13.92
CA THR A 135 23.77 -17.29 12.98
C THR A 135 22.49 -17.25 12.12
N PRO A 136 21.79 -16.11 12.00
CA PRO A 136 20.63 -15.99 11.14
C PRO A 136 20.95 -16.45 9.72
N SER A 137 20.41 -17.58 9.31
CA SER A 137 20.60 -18.18 7.99
C SER A 137 19.69 -17.53 6.93
N GLY A 138 18.77 -16.66 7.36
CA GLY A 138 17.82 -15.96 6.50
C GLY A 138 18.44 -14.76 5.80
N GLY A 139 18.14 -14.61 4.51
CA GLY A 139 18.49 -13.40 3.77
C GLY A 139 17.70 -12.19 4.27
N PHE A 140 18.08 -10.99 3.84
CA PHE A 140 17.33 -9.74 4.14
C PHE A 140 15.81 -9.90 3.92
N PHE A 141 15.40 -10.66 2.90
CA PHE A 141 13.99 -10.90 2.60
C PHE A 141 13.27 -11.80 3.61
N ASP A 142 13.96 -12.74 4.25
CA ASP A 142 13.38 -13.61 5.29
C ASP A 142 13.13 -12.85 6.59
N SER A 143 13.91 -11.79 6.82
CA SER A 143 13.81 -10.99 8.04
C SER A 143 12.63 -10.00 8.04
N LEU A 144 11.93 -9.81 6.90
CA LEU A 144 10.75 -8.95 6.78
C LEU A 144 9.52 -9.62 7.40
N GLU A 145 9.56 -9.78 8.72
CA GLU A 145 8.50 -10.44 9.46
C GLU A 145 7.27 -9.53 9.60
N VAL A 146 6.20 -9.93 8.92
CA VAL A 146 4.89 -9.29 8.99
C VAL A 146 4.12 -9.90 10.17
N ARG A 147 3.74 -9.05 11.12
CA ARG A 147 2.93 -9.42 12.26
C ARG A 147 1.50 -9.54 11.78
N ASP A 148 0.74 -10.49 12.32
CA ASP A 148 -0.69 -10.53 12.05
C ASP A 148 -1.34 -9.21 12.52
N PRO A 149 -1.88 -8.38 11.61
CA PRO A 149 -2.48 -7.10 11.98
C PRO A 149 -3.68 -7.27 12.91
N ALA A 150 -4.31 -8.45 12.96
CA ALA A 150 -5.43 -8.74 13.86
C ALA A 150 -5.02 -8.76 15.34
N THR A 151 -3.73 -8.97 15.62
CA THR A 151 -3.17 -8.97 16.98
C THR A 151 -2.87 -7.56 17.50
N VAL A 152 -2.91 -6.56 16.61
CA VAL A 152 -2.51 -5.18 16.92
C VAL A 152 -3.63 -4.45 17.65
N GLY A 153 -3.28 -3.72 18.72
CA GLY A 153 -4.25 -2.95 19.50
C GLY A 153 -5.00 -1.90 18.68
N LEU A 154 -6.29 -1.70 18.97
CA LEU A 154 -7.18 -0.79 18.22
C LEU A 154 -6.57 0.60 18.04
N GLY A 155 -6.07 1.19 19.14
CA GLY A 155 -5.51 2.54 19.11
C GLY A 155 -4.33 2.67 18.16
N ARG A 156 -3.48 1.63 18.08
CA ARG A 156 -2.33 1.62 17.16
C ARG A 156 -2.78 1.53 15.71
N LEU A 157 -3.81 0.73 15.40
CA LEU A 157 -4.40 0.69 14.06
C LEU A 157 -5.00 2.04 13.69
N VAL A 158 -5.83 2.63 14.56
CA VAL A 158 -6.45 3.95 14.31
C VAL A 158 -5.39 5.03 14.08
N VAL A 159 -4.34 5.07 14.90
CA VAL A 159 -3.22 6.01 14.72
C VAL A 159 -2.51 5.76 13.39
N ALA A 160 -2.14 4.51 13.09
CA ALA A 160 -1.43 4.19 11.85
C ALA A 160 -2.23 4.60 10.60
N LEU A 161 -3.51 4.24 10.57
CA LEU A 161 -4.41 4.59 9.47
C LEU A 161 -4.63 6.10 9.36
N SER A 162 -4.79 6.79 10.49
CA SER A 162 -4.95 8.25 10.50
C SER A 162 -3.70 8.96 9.98
N VAL A 163 -2.51 8.53 10.39
CA VAL A 163 -1.23 9.07 9.89
C VAL A 163 -1.08 8.80 8.39
N GLY A 164 -1.42 7.59 7.94
CA GLY A 164 -1.45 7.27 6.52
C GLY A 164 -2.36 8.20 5.72
N THR A 165 -3.60 8.41 6.18
CA THR A 165 -4.56 9.34 5.58
C THR A 165 -4.02 10.77 5.54
N LEU A 166 -3.40 11.24 6.61
CA LEU A 166 -2.78 12.58 6.66
C LEU A 166 -1.66 12.72 5.63
N ILE A 167 -0.81 11.70 5.46
CA ILE A 167 0.23 11.69 4.42
C ILE A 167 -0.40 11.78 3.03
N VAL A 168 -1.45 10.98 2.77
CA VAL A 168 -2.15 10.98 1.49
C VAL A 168 -2.66 12.37 1.13
N TYR A 169 -3.32 13.06 2.06
CA TYR A 169 -3.82 14.43 1.79
C TYR A 169 -2.73 15.49 1.79
N ALA A 170 -1.71 15.40 2.66
CA ALA A 170 -0.64 16.38 2.69
C ALA A 170 0.12 16.41 1.35
N ILE A 171 0.44 15.24 0.80
CA ILE A 171 1.13 15.11 -0.48
C ILE A 171 0.16 15.38 -1.64
N GLY A 172 -1.03 14.78 -1.62
CA GLY A 172 -2.01 14.90 -2.70
C GLY A 172 -2.54 16.33 -2.87
N ALA A 173 -3.07 16.92 -1.80
CA ALA A 173 -3.56 18.29 -1.84
C ALA A 173 -2.43 19.31 -1.98
N GLY A 174 -1.26 19.07 -1.38
CA GLY A 174 -0.08 19.93 -1.54
C GLY A 174 0.43 19.96 -2.98
N TYR A 175 0.46 18.81 -3.64
CA TYR A 175 0.78 18.72 -5.07
C TYR A 175 -0.26 19.43 -5.94
N ALA A 176 -1.55 19.22 -5.69
CA ALA A 176 -2.62 19.89 -6.44
C ALA A 176 -2.57 21.42 -6.23
N MET A 177 -2.29 21.86 -5.00
CA MET A 177 -2.11 23.27 -4.65
C MET A 177 -1.00 23.91 -5.47
N TRP A 178 0.15 23.24 -5.57
CA TRP A 178 1.27 23.69 -6.39
C TRP A 178 0.94 23.67 -7.89
N LEU A 179 0.42 22.56 -8.40
CA LEU A 179 0.16 22.36 -9.83
C LEU A 179 -0.91 23.31 -10.37
N LEU A 180 -1.96 23.57 -9.59
CA LEU A 180 -3.11 24.38 -9.98
C LEU A 180 -3.06 25.82 -9.44
N SER A 181 -1.99 26.18 -8.73
CA SER A 181 -1.84 27.49 -8.07
C SER A 181 -3.02 27.84 -7.16
N LEU A 182 -3.55 26.86 -6.43
CA LEU A 182 -4.66 27.05 -5.51
C LEU A 182 -4.17 27.68 -4.20
N SER A 183 -5.03 28.43 -3.53
CA SER A 183 -4.82 28.77 -2.12
C SER A 183 -4.97 27.52 -1.23
N PRO A 184 -4.41 27.51 -0.01
CA PRO A 184 -4.58 26.38 0.92
C PRO A 184 -6.04 26.04 1.22
N VAL A 185 -6.91 27.06 1.31
CA VAL A 185 -8.34 26.87 1.58
C VAL A 185 -9.03 26.18 0.40
N GLU A 186 -8.72 26.57 -0.83
CA GLU A 186 -9.26 25.92 -2.03
C GLU A 186 -8.77 24.49 -2.19
N ALA A 187 -7.49 24.23 -1.89
CA ALA A 187 -6.94 22.88 -1.91
C ALA A 187 -7.67 21.97 -0.90
N VAL A 188 -7.90 22.45 0.32
CA VAL A 188 -8.68 21.72 1.33
C VAL A 188 -10.13 21.52 0.89
N ALA A 189 -10.79 22.57 0.41
CA ALA A 189 -12.18 22.53 0.00
C ALA A 189 -12.41 21.56 -1.18
N GLN A 190 -11.49 21.51 -2.13
CA GLN A 190 -11.62 20.68 -3.33
C GLN A 190 -11.09 19.27 -3.12
N PHE A 191 -10.00 19.06 -2.38
CA PHE A 191 -9.28 17.78 -2.36
C PHE A 191 -9.26 17.08 -1.01
N VAL A 192 -9.80 17.67 0.06
CA VAL A 192 -9.78 17.07 1.41
C VAL A 192 -11.19 16.99 1.99
N ALA A 193 -11.86 18.13 2.18
CA ALA A 193 -13.13 18.22 2.88
C ALA A 193 -14.23 17.27 2.35
N PRO A 194 -14.41 17.08 1.02
CA PRO A 194 -15.46 16.19 0.50
C PRO A 194 -15.24 14.71 0.83
N PHE A 195 -14.01 14.32 1.16
CA PHE A 195 -13.60 12.92 1.28
C PHE A 195 -13.50 12.44 2.73
N VAL A 196 -13.49 13.34 3.72
CA VAL A 196 -13.26 13.03 5.15
C VAL A 196 -14.18 11.91 5.65
N ILE A 197 -15.48 11.99 5.35
CA ILE A 197 -16.45 10.95 5.74
C ILE A 197 -16.08 9.61 5.09
N GLY A 198 -15.75 9.64 3.81
CA GLY A 198 -15.31 8.45 3.06
C GLY A 198 -14.03 7.83 3.63
N GLU A 199 -13.14 8.61 4.23
CA GLU A 199 -11.92 8.08 4.88
C GLU A 199 -12.22 7.40 6.21
N VAL A 200 -13.12 7.99 7.01
CA VAL A 200 -13.57 7.35 8.25
C VAL A 200 -14.20 5.99 7.95
N LEU A 201 -15.02 5.90 6.90
CA LEU A 201 -15.62 4.64 6.47
C LEU A 201 -14.58 3.62 5.99
N LYS A 202 -13.57 4.04 5.22
CA LYS A 202 -12.48 3.14 4.79
C LYS A 202 -11.64 2.63 5.96
N MET A 203 -11.35 3.49 6.93
CA MET A 203 -10.63 3.09 8.15
C MET A 203 -11.45 2.09 8.96
N ALA A 204 -12.75 2.34 9.15
CA ALA A 204 -13.65 1.41 9.83
C ALA A 204 -13.73 0.05 9.10
N ALA A 205 -13.89 0.06 7.78
CA ALA A 205 -13.91 -1.16 6.96
C ALA A 205 -12.59 -1.93 7.03
N THR A 206 -11.45 -1.22 7.03
CA THR A 206 -10.12 -1.83 7.19
C THR A 206 -9.99 -2.50 8.55
N ILE A 207 -10.38 -1.81 9.63
CA ILE A 207 -10.33 -2.35 10.98
C ILE A 207 -11.25 -3.57 11.12
N ALA A 208 -12.44 -3.53 10.52
CA ALA A 208 -13.36 -4.67 10.51
C ALA A 208 -12.73 -5.86 9.78
N LEU A 209 -12.21 -5.67 8.56
CA LEU A 209 -11.58 -6.73 7.77
C LEU A 209 -10.39 -7.39 8.51
N VAL A 210 -9.58 -6.58 9.19
CA VAL A 210 -8.44 -7.06 9.97
C VAL A 210 -8.88 -7.86 11.19
N ARG A 211 -10.03 -7.55 11.78
CA ARG A 211 -10.53 -8.19 13.01
C ARG A 211 -11.38 -9.41 12.76
N ASP A 212 -12.09 -9.45 11.65
CA ASP A 212 -13.05 -10.50 11.33
C ASP A 212 -12.39 -11.89 11.29
N GLY A 213 -11.15 -11.97 10.76
CA GLY A 213 -10.36 -13.19 10.74
C GLY A 213 -10.02 -13.80 12.11
N ARG A 214 -10.32 -13.11 13.23
CA ARG A 214 -10.16 -13.66 14.59
C ARG A 214 -11.34 -14.51 15.05
N TYR A 215 -12.53 -14.33 14.47
CA TYR A 215 -13.76 -14.96 14.98
C TYR A 215 -14.04 -16.33 14.37
N GLU A 216 -13.36 -16.72 13.28
CA GLU A 216 -13.54 -18.03 12.64
C GLU A 216 -12.72 -19.17 13.30
N LEU A 217 -11.86 -18.85 14.28
CA LEU A 217 -10.93 -19.81 14.91
C LEU A 217 -11.13 -19.99 16.43
N SER A 218 -12.23 -19.47 16.99
CA SER A 218 -12.61 -19.61 18.42
C SER A 218 -13.94 -20.32 18.57
#